data_AF-A0A3M6Y8H1-F1
#
_entry.id   AF-A0A3M6Y8H1-F1
#
_cell.length_a   1.000
_cell.length_b   1.000
_cell.length_c   1.000
_cell.angle_alpha   90.00
_cell.angle_beta   90.00
_cell.angle_gamma   90.00
#
_symmetry.space_group_name_H-M   'P 1'
#
loop_
_entity.id
_entity.type
_entity.pdbx_description
1 polymer ?
#
loop_
_entity_poly.entity_id
_entity_poly.type
_entity_poly.pdbx_seq_one_letter_code
_entity_poly.pdbx_strand_id
1 'polypeptide(L)'
;MNRFMSAEHDFTSTIASLAPPKESNEKLLPGGIYVLVAAMAGSIISRNRNILLRLATPIVTGVTTAHYVVPRTTQNVGNLVWSYEEKYPVVRDNHLRITEGVRHFVETGKAHSQMGLAMAEERVQGVREAVEDWVKKGR
;
A
#
# COMPACT_ATOMS: atom_id res chain seq x y z
N MET A 1 36.08 -18.30 -14.68
CA MET A 1 36.12 -16.83 -14.60
C MET A 1 34.94 -16.14 -15.29
N ASN A 2 34.64 -16.41 -16.57
CA ASN A 2 33.65 -15.63 -17.34
C ASN A 2 32.21 -15.64 -16.79
N ARG A 3 31.74 -16.75 -16.19
CA ARG A 3 30.39 -16.82 -15.60
C ARG A 3 30.23 -15.93 -14.36
N PHE A 4 31.29 -15.79 -13.57
CA PHE A 4 31.29 -14.94 -12.38
C PHE A 4 31.23 -13.46 -12.78
N MET A 5 32.05 -13.07 -13.76
CA MET A 5 32.06 -11.71 -14.30
C MET A 5 30.76 -11.33 -15.00
N SER A 6 30.14 -12.27 -15.73
CA SER A 6 28.81 -12.04 -16.33
C SER A 6 27.74 -11.86 -15.26
N ALA A 7 27.73 -12.71 -14.23
CA ALA A 7 26.77 -12.59 -13.13
C ALA A 7 26.95 -11.29 -12.33
N GLU A 8 28.19 -10.86 -12.13
CA GLU A 8 28.50 -9.57 -11.51
C GLU A 8 27.98 -8.41 -12.37
N HIS A 9 28.21 -8.45 -13.68
CA HIS A 9 27.71 -7.42 -14.60
C HIS A 9 26.18 -7.37 -14.67
N ASP A 10 25.52 -8.53 -14.69
CA ASP A 10 24.05 -8.64 -14.67
C ASP A 10 23.48 -8.09 -13.36
N PHE A 11 24.14 -8.36 -12.23
CA PHE A 11 23.73 -7.84 -10.93
C PHE A 11 23.94 -6.33 -10.83
N THR A 12 25.10 -5.83 -11.23
CA THR A 12 25.42 -4.39 -11.20
C THR A 12 24.52 -3.61 -12.14
N SER A 13 24.26 -4.10 -13.35
CA SER A 13 23.35 -3.46 -14.30
C SER A 13 21.90 -3.46 -13.78
N THR A 14 21.45 -4.54 -13.14
CA THR A 14 20.13 -4.62 -12.51
C THR A 14 20.02 -3.60 -11.37
N ILE A 15 20.99 -3.53 -10.45
CA ILE A 15 20.98 -2.53 -9.37
C ILE A 15 21.03 -1.10 -9.93
N ALA A 16 21.86 -0.86 -10.95
CA ALA A 16 21.95 0.44 -11.59
C ALA A 16 20.62 0.85 -12.25
N SER A 17 19.86 -0.11 -12.80
CA SER A 17 18.55 0.14 -13.40
C SER A 17 17.45 0.44 -12.37
N LEU A 18 17.62 -0.01 -11.12
CA LEU A 18 16.70 0.26 -10.03
C LEU A 18 16.89 1.66 -9.42
N ALA A 19 18.09 2.22 -9.54
CA ALA A 19 18.39 3.54 -9.01
C ALA A 19 17.47 4.61 -9.64
N PRO A 20 17.01 5.59 -8.85
CA PRO A 20 16.16 6.65 -9.37
C PRO A 20 16.91 7.46 -10.43
N PRO A 21 16.24 7.90 -11.51
CA PRO A 21 16.86 8.76 -12.49
C PRO A 21 17.37 10.03 -11.80
N LYS A 22 18.53 10.55 -12.25
CA LYS A 22 19.22 11.69 -11.61
C LYS A 22 18.35 12.95 -11.50
N GLU A 23 17.29 13.03 -12.30
CA GLU A 23 16.28 14.10 -12.32
C GLU A 23 15.25 14.01 -11.18
N SER A 24 15.09 12.84 -10.56
CA SER A 24 14.00 12.56 -9.63
C SER A 24 14.14 13.25 -8.26
N ASN A 25 15.27 13.91 -7.97
CA ASN A 25 15.61 14.51 -6.66
C ASN A 25 15.33 13.58 -5.45
N GLU A 26 15.22 12.26 -5.68
CA GLU A 26 14.90 11.27 -4.65
C GLU A 26 16.13 11.03 -3.79
N LYS A 27 15.98 11.26 -2.48
CA LYS A 27 17.05 11.02 -1.51
C LYS A 27 16.90 9.62 -0.91
N LEU A 28 17.56 8.64 -1.53
CA LEU A 28 17.51 7.23 -1.11
C LEU A 28 17.98 6.99 0.32
N LEU A 29 19.02 7.69 0.78
CA LEU A 29 19.56 7.51 2.13
C LEU A 29 18.58 7.93 3.23
N PRO A 30 18.10 9.19 3.30
CA PRO A 30 17.09 9.56 4.29
C PRO A 30 15.76 8.81 4.04
N GLY A 31 15.42 8.55 2.78
CA GLY A 31 14.21 7.80 2.44
C GLY A 31 14.21 6.37 2.96
N GLY A 32 15.32 5.66 2.80
CA GLY A 32 15.51 4.31 3.33
C GLY A 32 15.43 4.27 4.86
N ILE A 33 15.97 5.28 5.54
CA ILE A 33 15.85 5.39 7.00
C ILE A 33 14.37 5.53 7.40
N TYR A 34 13.59 6.37 6.72
CA TYR A 34 12.16 6.52 7.02
C TYR A 34 11.39 5.21 6.80
N VAL A 35 11.71 4.47 5.74
CA VAL A 35 11.13 3.14 5.49
C VAL A 35 11.45 2.17 6.62
N LEU A 36 12.70 2.11 7.06
CA LEU A 36 13.12 1.26 8.17
C LEU A 36 12.42 1.64 9.48
N VAL A 37 12.34 2.93 9.80
CA VAL A 37 11.64 3.43 10.99
C VAL A 37 10.15 3.08 10.93
N ALA A 38 9.51 3.23 9.79
CA ALA A 38 8.10 2.87 9.61
C ALA A 38 7.86 1.36 9.75
N ALA A 39 8.77 0.52 9.24
CA ALA A 39 8.71 -0.92 9.44
C ALA A 39 8.87 -1.29 10.93
N MET A 40 9.82 -0.65 11.62
CA MET A 40 10.00 -0.82 13.07
C MET A 40 8.76 -0.38 13.87
N ALA A 41 8.16 0.76 13.51
CA ALA A 41 6.92 1.22 14.12
C ALA A 41 5.78 0.19 13.92
N GLY A 42 5.65 -0.36 12.72
CA GLY A 42 4.68 -1.44 12.43
C GLY A 42 4.93 -2.71 13.26
N SER A 43 6.19 -3.07 13.50
CA SER A 43 6.58 -4.18 14.38
C SER A 43 6.20 -3.95 15.83
N ILE A 44 6.38 -2.73 16.33
CA ILE A 44 5.99 -2.35 17.70
C ILE A 44 4.46 -2.43 17.85
N ILE A 45 3.70 -1.90 16.88
CA ILE A 45 2.23 -1.91 16.91
C ILE A 45 1.68 -3.34 16.88
N SER A 46 2.29 -4.22 16.09
CA SER A 46 1.87 -5.62 15.95
C SER A 46 2.47 -6.56 17.00
N ARG A 47 3.27 -6.04 17.94
CA ARG A 47 4.05 -6.83 18.91
C ARG A 47 3.23 -7.82 19.73
N ASN A 48 2.00 -7.45 20.11
CA ASN A 48 1.09 -8.29 20.91
C ASN A 48 -0.09 -8.84 20.09
N ARG A 49 0.06 -8.94 18.77
CA ARG A 49 -0.95 -9.50 17.88
C ARG A 49 -0.51 -10.88 17.39
N ASN A 50 -1.45 -11.58 16.75
CA ASN A 50 -1.20 -12.91 16.20
C ASN A 50 0.01 -12.91 15.24
N ILE A 51 0.67 -14.05 15.07
CA ILE A 51 1.93 -14.17 14.30
C ILE A 51 1.81 -13.63 12.87
N LEU A 52 0.64 -13.81 12.25
CA LEU A 52 0.33 -13.29 10.92
C LEU A 52 0.42 -11.76 10.88
N LEU A 53 -0.20 -11.07 11.84
CA LEU A 53 -0.15 -9.61 11.94
C LEU A 53 1.25 -9.12 12.31
N ARG A 54 1.94 -9.84 13.19
CA ARG A 54 3.32 -9.53 13.58
C ARG A 54 4.30 -9.52 12.41
N LEU A 55 4.05 -10.36 11.40
CA LEU A 55 4.87 -10.42 10.19
C LEU A 55 4.35 -9.48 9.09
N ALA A 56 3.04 -9.39 8.91
CA ALA A 56 2.45 -8.60 7.84
C ALA A 56 2.55 -7.09 8.12
N THR A 57 2.31 -6.63 9.35
CA THR A 57 2.26 -5.19 9.66
C THR A 57 3.58 -4.46 9.36
N PRO A 58 4.77 -4.93 9.78
CA PRO A 58 6.04 -4.28 9.43
C PRO A 58 6.28 -4.18 7.93
N ILE A 59 5.89 -5.21 7.18
CA ILE A 59 6.06 -5.26 5.73
C ILE A 59 5.13 -4.23 5.08
N VAL A 60 3.85 -4.22 5.47
CA VAL A 60 2.86 -3.28 4.93
C VAL A 60 3.27 -1.84 5.24
N THR A 61 3.67 -1.52 6.47
CA THR A 61 4.09 -0.16 6.80
C THR A 61 5.37 0.24 6.06
N GLY A 62 6.36 -0.65 5.97
CA GLY A 62 7.58 -0.40 5.19
C GLY A 62 7.31 -0.13 3.72
N VAL A 63 6.53 -0.99 3.05
CA VAL A 63 6.17 -0.83 1.63
C VAL A 63 5.37 0.45 1.40
N THR A 64 4.42 0.75 2.29
CA THR A 64 3.61 1.98 2.21
C THR A 64 4.49 3.23 2.29
N THR A 65 5.43 3.25 3.24
CA THR A 65 6.38 4.37 3.36
C THR A 65 7.35 4.43 2.19
N ALA A 66 7.79 3.29 1.64
CA ALA A 66 8.65 3.26 0.47
C ALA A 66 7.97 3.89 -0.74
N HIS A 67 6.71 3.54 -0.98
CA HIS A 67 5.91 4.13 -2.04
C HIS A 67 5.70 5.64 -1.85
N TYR A 68 5.64 6.13 -0.60
CA TYR A 68 5.47 7.55 -0.31
C TYR A 68 6.76 8.36 -0.45
N VAL A 69 7.89 7.83 0.03
CA VAL A 69 9.14 8.57 0.16
C VAL A 69 10.08 8.37 -1.03
N VAL A 70 10.06 7.19 -1.65
CA VAL A 70 10.90 6.82 -2.82
C VAL A 70 10.04 6.18 -3.92
N PRO A 71 9.07 6.93 -4.49
CA PRO A 71 8.07 6.38 -5.42
C PRO A 71 8.68 5.80 -6.70
N ARG A 72 9.66 6.46 -7.32
CA ARG A 72 10.28 5.97 -8.58
C ARG A 72 11.09 4.72 -8.35
N THR A 73 11.86 4.69 -7.27
CA THR A 73 12.63 3.50 -6.88
C THR A 73 11.70 2.32 -6.59
N THR A 74 10.58 2.57 -5.89
CA THR A 74 9.57 1.55 -5.61
C THR A 74 8.92 1.00 -6.90
N GLN A 75 8.62 1.88 -7.86
CA GLN A 75 8.10 1.46 -9.18
C GLN A 75 9.12 0.63 -9.98
N ASN A 76 10.39 1.05 -10.00
CA ASN A 76 11.44 0.31 -10.71
C ASN A 76 11.63 -1.10 -10.13
N VAL A 77 11.64 -1.22 -8.80
CA VAL A 77 11.70 -2.54 -8.12
C VAL A 77 10.47 -3.37 -8.45
N GLY A 78 9.28 -2.77 -8.42
CA GLY A 78 8.03 -3.46 -8.79
C GLY A 78 8.05 -3.98 -10.23
N ASN A 79 8.54 -3.17 -11.18
CA ASN A 79 8.68 -3.57 -12.58
C ASN A 79 9.70 -4.70 -12.76
N LEU A 80 10.79 -4.69 -11.99
CA LEU A 80 11.76 -5.78 -11.99
C LEU A 80 11.11 -7.07 -11.47
N VAL A 81 10.41 -7.01 -10.33
CA VAL A 81 9.67 -8.16 -9.77
C VAL A 81 8.69 -8.69 -10.81
N TRP A 82 7.91 -7.81 -11.45
CA TRP A 82 6.97 -8.19 -12.51
C TRP A 82 7.66 -8.90 -13.68
N SER A 83 8.82 -8.39 -14.14
CA SER A 83 9.58 -9.02 -15.24
C SER A 83 10.08 -10.43 -14.89
N TYR A 84 10.31 -10.71 -13.61
CA TYR A 84 10.66 -12.04 -13.12
C TYR A 84 9.43 -12.94 -12.97
N GLU A 85 8.33 -12.40 -12.44
CA GLU A 85 7.06 -13.12 -12.30
C GLU A 85 6.46 -13.48 -13.66
N GLU A 86 6.63 -12.65 -14.69
CA GLU A 86 6.16 -12.92 -16.05
C GLU A 86 6.78 -14.18 -16.66
N LYS A 87 8.01 -14.52 -16.25
CA LYS A 87 8.68 -15.77 -16.66
C LYS A 87 8.04 -17.01 -16.02
N TYR A 88 7.25 -16.85 -14.95
CA TYR A 88 6.59 -17.93 -14.23
C TYR A 88 5.06 -17.72 -14.21
N PRO A 89 4.31 -18.33 -15.15
CA PRO A 89 2.89 -18.02 -15.37
C PRO A 89 2.01 -18.25 -14.13
N VAL A 90 2.33 -19.24 -13.30
CA VAL A 90 1.59 -19.53 -12.05
C VAL A 90 1.71 -18.39 -11.04
N VAL A 91 2.87 -17.74 -10.96
CA VAL A 91 3.10 -16.63 -10.02
C VAL A 91 2.41 -15.38 -10.55
N ARG A 92 2.57 -15.08 -11.84
CA ARG A 92 1.91 -13.96 -12.52
C ARG A 92 0.39 -14.01 -12.37
N ASP A 93 -0.23 -15.15 -12.65
CA ASP A 93 -1.69 -15.27 -12.62
C ASP A 93 -2.24 -15.13 -11.19
N ASN A 94 -1.50 -15.62 -10.20
CA ASN A 94 -1.84 -15.42 -8.80
C ASN A 94 -1.65 -13.96 -8.36
N HIS A 95 -0.58 -13.29 -8.80
CA HIS A 95 -0.38 -11.86 -8.55
C HIS A 95 -1.57 -11.05 -9.09
N LEU A 96 -1.95 -11.27 -10.35
CA LEU A 96 -3.07 -10.57 -10.98
C LEU A 96 -4.40 -10.80 -10.23
N ARG A 97 -4.68 -12.04 -9.82
CA ARG A 97 -5.88 -12.37 -9.04
C ARG A 97 -5.91 -11.66 -7.70
N ILE A 98 -4.79 -11.61 -6.99
CA ILE A 98 -4.69 -10.93 -5.69
C ILE A 98 -4.90 -9.42 -5.89
N THR A 99 -4.24 -8.83 -6.89
CA THR A 99 -4.37 -7.40 -7.20
C THR A 99 -5.81 -7.03 -7.55
N GLU A 100 -6.49 -7.83 -8.37
CA GLU A 100 -7.88 -7.60 -8.73
C GLU A 100 -8.80 -7.72 -7.51
N GLY A 101 -8.58 -8.72 -6.65
CA GLY A 101 -9.33 -8.90 -5.41
C GLY A 101 -9.18 -7.71 -4.46
N VAL A 102 -7.95 -7.19 -4.31
CA VAL A 102 -7.67 -5.99 -3.50
C VAL A 102 -8.35 -4.76 -4.10
N ARG A 103 -8.27 -4.58 -5.43
CA ARG A 103 -8.94 -3.48 -6.12
C ARG A 103 -10.44 -3.50 -5.89
N HIS A 104 -11.07 -4.64 -6.10
CA HIS A 104 -12.50 -4.84 -5.88
C HIS A 104 -12.89 -4.55 -4.41
N PHE A 105 -12.09 -5.01 -3.45
CA PHE A 105 -12.32 -4.75 -2.03
C PHE A 105 -12.28 -3.24 -1.71
N VAL A 106 -11.30 -2.52 -2.25
CA VAL A 106 -11.16 -1.07 -2.06
C VAL A 106 -12.32 -0.31 -2.70
N GLU A 107 -12.71 -0.66 -3.93
CA GLU A 107 -13.83 -0.05 -4.64
C GLU A 107 -15.15 -0.30 -3.89
N THR A 108 -15.39 -1.53 -3.45
CA THR A 108 -16.57 -1.91 -2.66
C THR A 108 -16.61 -1.16 -1.32
N GLY A 109 -15.45 -1.05 -0.64
CA GLY A 109 -15.33 -0.33 0.62
C GLY A 109 -15.65 1.16 0.48
N LYS A 110 -15.14 1.82 -0.58
CA LYS A 110 -15.47 3.21 -0.89
C LYS A 110 -16.97 3.40 -1.10
N ALA A 111 -17.57 2.54 -1.92
CA ALA A 111 -19.01 2.59 -2.19
C ALA A 111 -19.83 2.43 -0.90
N HIS A 112 -19.49 1.48 -0.03
CA HIS A 112 -20.18 1.28 1.25
C HIS A 112 -19.96 2.42 2.24
N SER A 113 -18.77 3.04 2.28
CA SER A 113 -18.54 4.21 3.13
C SER A 113 -19.37 5.42 2.70
N GLN A 114 -19.53 5.65 1.39
CA GLN A 114 -20.35 6.73 0.86
C GLN A 114 -21.83 6.49 1.18
N MET A 115 -22.30 5.25 1.04
CA MET A 115 -23.66 4.88 1.43
C MET A 115 -23.89 5.06 2.95
N GLY A 116 -22.93 4.67 3.79
CA GLY A 116 -23.02 4.86 5.24
C GLY A 116 -23.06 6.33 5.65
N LEU A 117 -22.29 7.19 4.98
CA LEU A 117 -22.35 8.64 5.18
C LEU A 117 -23.72 9.21 4.78
N ALA A 118 -24.24 8.82 3.61
CA ALA A 118 -25.56 9.24 3.15
C ALA A 118 -26.67 8.80 4.12
N MET A 119 -26.59 7.58 4.65
CA MET A 119 -27.55 7.08 5.64
C MET A 119 -27.44 7.84 6.98
N ALA A 120 -26.23 8.20 7.41
CA ALA A 120 -26.04 9.00 8.61
C ALA A 120 -26.64 10.40 8.45
N GLU A 121 -26.45 11.05 7.29
CA GLU A 121 -27.06 12.34 6.97
C GLU A 121 -28.59 12.27 6.98
N GLU A 122 -29.18 11.24 6.35
CA GLU A 122 -30.63 11.01 6.33
C GLU A 122 -31.18 10.80 7.75
N ARG A 123 -30.49 10.03 8.60
CA ARG A 123 -30.89 9.84 10.00
C ARG A 123 -30.81 11.13 10.81
N VAL A 124 -29.80 11.96 10.59
CA VAL A 124 -29.67 13.27 11.26
C VAL A 124 -30.80 14.20 10.83
N GLN A 125 -31.17 14.20 9.55
CA GLN A 125 -32.31 14.97 9.04
C GLN A 125 -33.63 14.50 9.65
N GLY A 126 -33.91 13.19 9.65
CA GLY A 126 -35.13 12.64 10.25
C GLY A 126 -35.24 12.88 11.76
N VAL A 127 -34.12 12.82 12.50
CA VAL A 127 -34.09 13.19 13.93
C VAL A 127 -34.41 14.67 14.11
N ARG A 128 -33.85 15.55 13.27
CA ARG A 128 -34.12 16.99 13.33
C ARG A 128 -35.59 17.30 13.07
N GLU A 129 -36.19 16.70 12.05
CA GLU A 129 -37.61 16.87 11.72
C GLU A 129 -38.52 16.39 12.85
N ALA A 130 -38.23 15.22 13.44
CA ALA A 130 -39.00 14.69 14.57
C ALA A 130 -38.94 15.60 15.81
N VAL A 131 -37.79 16.22 16.07
CA VAL A 131 -37.61 17.20 17.14
C VAL A 131 -38.39 18.48 16.83
N GLU A 132 -38.33 18.99 15.60
CA GLU A 132 -39.08 20.18 15.17
C GLU A 132 -40.60 19.98 15.28
N ASP A 133 -41.12 18.80 14.92
CA ASP A 133 -42.54 18.47 15.04
C ASP A 133 -43.00 18.32 16.49
N TRP A 134 -42.16 17.77 17.37
CA TRP A 134 -42.45 17.69 18.80
C TRP A 134 -42.54 19.08 19.44
N VAL A 135 -41.61 19.97 19.10
CA VAL A 135 -41.62 21.37 19.58
C VAL A 135 -42.86 22.12 19.07
N LYS A 136 -43.31 21.88 17.83
CA LYS A 136 -44.54 22.48 17.28
C LYS A 136 -45.81 21.97 17.97
N LYS A 137 -45.88 20.69 18.35
CA LYS A 137 -47.05 20.10 19.05
C LYS A 137 -47.11 20.44 20.54
N GLY A 138 -46.00 20.85 21.15
CA GLY A 138 -45.91 21.19 22.57
C GLY A 138 -46.19 22.65 22.93
N ARG A 139 -46.46 23.52 21.95
CA ARG A 139 -46.97 24.89 22.16
C ARG A 139 -48.45 24.99 21.90
#